data_AF-A0A6B8M0E7-F1
#
_entry.id   AF-A0A6B8M0E7-F1
#
_cell.length_a   1.000
_cell.length_b   1.000
_cell.length_c   1.000
_cell.angle_alpha   90.00
_cell.angle_beta   90.00
_cell.angle_gamma   90.00
#
_symmetry.space_group_name_H-M   'P 1'
#
loop_
_entity.id
_entity.type
_entity.pdbx_description
1 polymer ?
#
loop_
_entity_poly.entity_id
_entity_poly.type
_entity_poly.pdbx_seq_one_letter_code
_entity_poly.pdbx_strand_id
1 'polypeptide(L)'
;MIADASAVSPQLDAQALRDLAFAAGADDVGFVAIDDPALDDQRAEILSVFPFARTLISFVVKINRENLRSPARSLANHEFHHAADACDEVAHVIVKFLETRGRRAGYPPAGFPMEADNWPGKMWTISHKPVAVAAGLGRIGVHRNVIHPKFGNFILLGTVAVDLDVAHVCAPLDFNPCLECKLCVAACPTGAIAPDGHFDFAACYTHNYREFMGGFSDFVENIADARDARSYRDKVSDSETVSMWQSLAFRPNYKAAYCMAVCPAGEDVIGAYANDKKNFLRTIVDPLQKKAETIYVTKGSDADDYVARRFPNKRIKHVGAVLRPTNVDNFLAALRHIFQRHKAAGIQAVYHFSFTGARRRQATVVIADKTISVQDGLVGRADFTVTADGETWIRFLRKEASLPWALLSRRVKLRGDPRLLLAFAKCFPA
;
A
#
# COMPACT_ATOMS: atom_id res chain seq x y z
N MET A 1 -39.50 10.39 32.52
CA MET A 1 -38.45 10.59 33.53
C MET A 1 -37.13 10.58 32.79
N ILE A 2 -36.52 11.77 32.69
CA ILE A 2 -35.26 12.01 32.00
C ILE A 2 -34.18 11.34 32.84
N ALA A 3 -33.52 10.32 32.29
CA ALA A 3 -32.41 9.67 32.97
C ALA A 3 -31.27 10.69 33.12
N ASP A 4 -30.82 10.81 34.35
CA ASP A 4 -29.83 11.74 34.86
C ASP A 4 -28.54 11.68 34.02
N ALA A 5 -28.08 12.85 33.57
CA ALA A 5 -26.79 13.06 32.91
C ALA A 5 -25.66 13.00 33.95
N SER A 6 -25.60 11.88 34.68
CA SER A 6 -24.57 11.58 35.66
C SER A 6 -23.20 11.60 34.98
N ALA A 7 -22.26 12.27 35.64
CA ALA A 7 -20.89 12.49 35.21
C ALA A 7 -20.29 11.23 34.59
N VAL A 8 -19.95 11.29 33.31
CA VAL A 8 -19.25 10.22 32.62
C VAL A 8 -17.92 10.04 33.35
N SER A 9 -17.73 8.87 33.94
CA SER A 9 -16.46 8.47 34.54
C SER A 9 -15.32 8.82 33.58
N PRO A 10 -14.21 9.42 34.04
CA PRO A 10 -13.08 9.78 33.16
C PRO A 10 -12.49 8.58 32.43
N GLN A 11 -12.80 7.36 32.90
CA GLN A 11 -12.53 6.09 32.26
C GLN A 11 -13.86 5.41 31.90
N LEU A 12 -14.07 5.12 30.62
CA LEU A 12 -15.12 4.24 30.16
C LEU A 12 -14.63 2.79 30.25
N ASP A 13 -15.50 1.89 30.69
CA ASP A 13 -15.22 0.46 30.76
C ASP A 13 -14.91 -0.08 29.36
N ALA A 14 -13.78 -0.79 29.23
CA ALA A 14 -13.37 -1.42 27.99
C ALA A 14 -14.43 -2.41 27.48
N GLN A 15 -15.14 -3.10 28.37
CA GLN A 15 -16.21 -4.02 27.98
C GLN A 15 -17.37 -3.27 27.32
N ALA A 16 -17.80 -2.15 27.88
CA ALA A 16 -18.87 -1.33 27.30
C ALA A 16 -18.50 -0.80 25.90
N LEU A 17 -17.24 -0.44 25.67
CA LEU A 17 -16.76 -0.04 24.33
C LEU A 17 -16.74 -1.22 23.36
N ARG A 18 -16.42 -2.44 23.83
CA ARG A 18 -16.50 -3.65 22.99
C ARG A 18 -17.93 -3.96 22.59
N ASP A 19 -18.84 -3.95 23.57
CA ASP A 19 -20.27 -4.21 23.34
C ASP A 19 -20.86 -3.18 22.36
N LEU A 20 -20.45 -1.91 22.47
CA LEU A 20 -20.79 -0.87 21.51
C LEU A 20 -20.26 -1.17 20.11
N ALA A 21 -18.99 -1.53 19.97
CA ALA A 21 -18.40 -1.84 18.66
C ALA A 21 -19.10 -3.03 18.00
N PHE A 22 -19.42 -4.08 18.77
CA PHE A 22 -20.18 -5.23 18.28
C PHE A 22 -21.61 -4.86 17.89
N ALA A 23 -22.30 -4.05 18.70
CA ALA A 23 -23.63 -3.55 18.36
C ALA A 23 -23.62 -2.65 17.11
N ALA A 24 -22.51 -1.96 16.85
CA ALA A 24 -22.30 -1.16 15.65
C ALA A 24 -21.96 -1.99 14.40
N GLY A 25 -21.60 -3.28 14.56
CA GLY A 25 -21.31 -4.20 13.46
C GLY A 25 -19.85 -4.62 13.29
N ALA A 26 -18.97 -4.31 14.24
CA ALA A 26 -17.61 -4.88 14.26
C ALA A 26 -17.66 -6.39 14.58
N ASP A 27 -16.74 -7.16 13.99
CA ASP A 27 -16.56 -8.60 14.29
C ASP A 27 -15.51 -8.86 15.37
N ASP A 28 -14.55 -7.95 15.54
CA ASP A 28 -13.60 -7.90 16.67
C ASP A 28 -13.12 -6.46 16.89
N VAL A 29 -12.65 -6.13 18.09
CA VAL A 29 -12.18 -4.80 18.48
C VAL A 29 -11.04 -4.88 19.50
N GLY A 30 -10.09 -3.98 19.37
CA GLY A 30 -8.98 -3.81 20.30
C GLY A 30 -8.70 -2.35 20.58
N PHE A 31 -8.08 -2.08 21.73
CA PHE A 31 -7.78 -0.72 22.18
C PHE A 31 -6.28 -0.58 22.33
N VAL A 32 -5.72 0.53 21.84
CA VAL A 32 -4.29 0.83 21.98
C VAL A 32 -4.13 2.27 22.41
N ALA A 33 -3.34 2.50 23.46
CA ALA A 33 -3.02 3.85 23.90
C ALA A 33 -2.16 4.56 22.83
N ILE A 34 -2.37 5.85 22.62
CA ILE A 34 -1.62 6.62 21.60
C ILE A 34 -0.12 6.65 21.90
N ASP A 35 0.26 6.44 23.16
CA ASP A 35 1.63 6.43 23.63
C ASP A 35 2.31 5.05 23.60
N ASP A 36 1.60 4.02 23.12
CA ASP A 36 2.16 2.68 22.93
C ASP A 36 3.37 2.73 21.96
N PRO A 37 4.53 2.15 22.33
CA PRO A 37 5.73 2.13 21.47
C PRO A 37 5.49 1.50 20.08
N ALA A 38 4.53 0.59 19.95
CA ALA A 38 4.16 -0.01 18.67
C ALA A 38 3.57 1.00 17.67
N LEU A 39 3.21 2.21 18.13
CA LEU A 39 2.69 3.30 17.31
C LEU A 39 3.71 4.43 17.09
N ASP A 40 4.97 4.31 17.52
CA ASP A 40 5.95 5.40 17.43
C ASP A 40 6.12 5.97 16.01
N ASP A 41 6.06 5.12 14.99
CA ASP A 41 6.16 5.51 13.58
C ASP A 41 4.86 6.07 12.99
N GLN A 42 3.74 6.02 13.72
CA GLN A 42 2.45 6.59 13.34
C GLN A 42 2.02 7.79 14.20
N ARG A 43 2.49 7.86 15.45
CA ARG A 43 1.98 8.72 16.52
C ARG A 43 1.89 10.20 16.13
N ALA A 44 2.99 10.74 15.60
CA ALA A 44 3.08 12.15 15.25
C ALA A 44 2.02 12.55 14.21
N GLU A 45 1.76 11.68 13.23
CA GLU A 45 0.78 11.93 12.18
C GLU A 45 -0.65 11.80 12.70
N ILE A 46 -0.94 10.77 13.50
CA ILE A 46 -2.25 10.59 14.12
C ILE A 46 -2.61 11.83 14.97
N LEU A 47 -1.68 12.32 15.78
CA LEU A 47 -1.87 13.51 16.62
C LEU A 47 -1.94 14.81 15.82
N SER A 48 -1.38 14.85 14.60
CA SER A 48 -1.53 16.03 13.73
C SER A 48 -2.97 16.21 13.24
N VAL A 49 -3.71 15.11 13.09
CA VAL A 49 -5.11 15.08 12.64
C VAL A 49 -6.08 15.07 13.83
N PHE A 50 -5.78 14.26 14.84
CA PHE A 50 -6.58 14.10 16.06
C PHE A 50 -5.73 14.45 17.30
N PRO A 51 -5.46 15.74 17.58
CA PRO A 51 -4.57 16.16 18.67
C PRO A 51 -5.08 15.83 20.07
N PHE A 52 -6.35 15.43 20.17
CA PHE A 52 -6.99 15.00 21.42
C PHE A 52 -6.83 13.50 21.67
N ALA A 53 -6.34 12.73 20.69
CA ALA A 53 -6.30 11.28 20.79
C ALA A 53 -5.44 10.84 21.98
N ARG A 54 -6.03 9.99 22.83
CA ARG A 54 -5.36 9.30 23.95
C ARG A 54 -5.41 7.79 23.77
N THR A 55 -6.48 7.28 23.17
CA THR A 55 -6.63 5.87 22.80
C THR A 55 -7.14 5.77 21.35
N LEU A 56 -6.74 4.71 20.66
CA LEU A 56 -7.30 4.30 19.38
C LEU A 56 -8.14 3.03 19.59
N ILE A 57 -9.39 3.06 19.13
CA ILE A 57 -10.27 1.90 19.02
C ILE A 57 -10.06 1.32 17.63
N SER A 58 -9.32 0.22 17.52
CA SER A 58 -9.15 -0.53 16.29
C SER A 58 -10.20 -1.61 16.20
N PHE A 59 -10.80 -1.83 15.04
CA PHE A 59 -11.77 -2.92 14.87
C PHE A 59 -11.64 -3.56 13.49
N VAL A 60 -12.26 -4.73 13.35
CA VAL A 60 -12.31 -5.47 12.09
C VAL A 60 -13.75 -5.72 11.66
N VAL A 61 -13.98 -5.70 10.36
CA VAL A 61 -15.22 -6.16 9.72
C VAL A 61 -14.86 -7.30 8.77
N LYS A 62 -15.54 -8.43 8.88
CA LYS A 62 -15.33 -9.59 8.03
C LYS A 62 -15.80 -9.32 6.61
N ILE A 63 -15.09 -9.93 5.67
CA ILE A 63 -15.47 -9.90 4.26
C ILE A 63 -15.82 -11.29 3.75
N ASN A 64 -16.73 -11.36 2.80
CA ASN A 64 -17.19 -12.60 2.19
C ASN A 64 -16.07 -13.27 1.38
N ARG A 65 -15.60 -14.41 1.90
CA ARG A 65 -14.45 -15.15 1.36
C ARG A 65 -14.66 -15.61 -0.08
N GLU A 66 -15.86 -16.07 -0.41
CA GLU A 66 -16.16 -16.62 -1.73
C GLU A 66 -16.21 -15.54 -2.81
N ASN A 67 -16.64 -14.31 -2.46
CA ASN A 67 -16.54 -13.15 -3.35
C ASN A 67 -15.08 -12.87 -3.73
N LEU A 68 -14.16 -12.95 -2.76
CA LEU A 68 -12.72 -12.75 -2.98
C LEU A 68 -12.05 -13.91 -3.72
N ARG A 69 -12.53 -15.15 -3.51
CA ARG A 69 -11.99 -16.36 -4.16
C ARG A 69 -12.43 -16.48 -5.62
N SER A 70 -13.51 -15.80 -6.00
CA SER A 70 -13.94 -15.79 -7.39
C SER A 70 -12.88 -15.18 -8.32
N PRO A 71 -12.61 -15.80 -9.49
CA PRO A 71 -11.81 -15.17 -10.54
C PRO A 71 -12.46 -13.91 -11.14
N ALA A 72 -13.77 -13.73 -10.94
CA ALA A 72 -14.51 -12.56 -11.38
C ALA A 72 -14.18 -11.35 -10.48
N ARG A 73 -13.37 -10.45 -11.02
CA ARG A 73 -12.85 -9.25 -10.33
C ARG A 73 -13.96 -8.39 -9.70
N SER A 74 -15.13 -8.30 -10.33
CA SER A 74 -16.24 -7.47 -9.85
C SER A 74 -16.76 -7.90 -8.49
N LEU A 75 -16.75 -9.21 -8.18
CA LEU A 75 -17.26 -9.72 -6.91
C LEU A 75 -16.37 -9.31 -5.74
N ALA A 76 -15.05 -9.42 -5.90
CA ALA A 76 -14.10 -8.98 -4.89
C ALA A 76 -14.18 -7.45 -4.67
N ASN A 77 -14.30 -6.67 -5.74
CA ASN A 77 -14.43 -5.22 -5.61
C ASN A 77 -15.73 -4.80 -4.93
N HIS A 78 -16.86 -5.42 -5.31
CA HIS A 78 -18.13 -5.16 -4.65
C HIS A 78 -18.05 -5.43 -3.15
N GLU A 79 -17.41 -6.55 -2.77
CA GLU A 79 -17.19 -6.89 -1.38
C GLU A 79 -16.28 -5.90 -0.65
N PHE A 80 -15.19 -5.44 -1.28
CA PHE A 80 -14.33 -4.41 -0.67
C PHE A 80 -15.07 -3.10 -0.45
N HIS A 81 -15.90 -2.67 -1.39
CA HIS A 81 -16.69 -1.44 -1.26
C HIS A 81 -17.73 -1.55 -0.15
N HIS A 82 -18.45 -2.67 -0.08
CA HIS A 82 -19.41 -2.94 0.99
C HIS A 82 -18.73 -2.98 2.37
N ALA A 83 -17.60 -3.68 2.49
CA ALA A 83 -16.86 -3.75 3.74
C ALA A 83 -16.31 -2.39 4.17
N ALA A 84 -15.89 -1.54 3.24
CA ALA A 84 -15.45 -0.18 3.53
C ALA A 84 -16.60 0.67 4.09
N ASP A 85 -17.78 0.62 3.47
CA ASP A 85 -18.98 1.30 3.98
C ASP A 85 -19.36 0.80 5.37
N ALA A 86 -19.28 -0.52 5.61
CA ALA A 86 -19.54 -1.11 6.92
C ALA A 86 -18.53 -0.64 7.98
N CYS A 87 -17.24 -0.51 7.64
CA CYS A 87 -16.24 0.07 8.54
C CYS A 87 -16.57 1.52 8.90
N ASP A 88 -16.96 2.33 7.91
CA ASP A 88 -17.32 3.73 8.12
C ASP A 88 -18.58 3.86 9.00
N GLU A 89 -19.56 2.99 8.82
CA GLU A 89 -20.77 2.95 9.65
C GLU A 89 -20.46 2.56 11.10
N VAL A 90 -19.64 1.52 11.32
CA VAL A 90 -19.19 1.12 12.67
C VAL A 90 -18.52 2.31 13.37
N ALA A 91 -17.59 2.97 12.68
CA ALA A 91 -16.88 4.11 13.23
C ALA A 91 -17.82 5.30 13.51
N HIS A 92 -18.77 5.56 12.60
CA HIS A 92 -19.80 6.60 12.75
C HIS A 92 -20.63 6.41 14.02
N VAL A 93 -21.15 5.19 14.23
CA VAL A 93 -21.98 4.85 15.40
C VAL A 93 -21.19 5.02 16.70
N ILE A 94 -19.93 4.55 16.73
CA ILE A 94 -19.05 4.68 17.90
C ILE A 94 -18.82 6.16 18.23
N VAL A 95 -18.44 6.98 17.24
CA VAL A 95 -18.20 8.42 17.45
C VAL A 95 -19.44 9.13 17.94
N LYS A 96 -20.59 8.92 17.28
CA LYS A 96 -21.85 9.55 17.68
C LYS A 96 -22.22 9.19 19.12
N PHE A 97 -22.05 7.92 19.52
CA PHE A 97 -22.31 7.48 20.88
C PHE A 97 -21.41 8.19 21.90
N LEU A 98 -20.13 8.34 21.60
CA LEU A 98 -19.16 9.01 22.48
C LEU A 98 -19.41 10.52 22.58
N GLU A 99 -19.78 11.17 21.47
CA GLU A 99 -20.12 12.59 21.45
C GLU A 99 -21.35 12.89 22.32
N THR A 100 -22.38 12.03 22.33
CA THR A 100 -23.54 12.20 23.23
C THR A 100 -23.17 12.16 24.72
N ARG A 101 -21.95 11.70 25.05
CA ARG A 101 -21.37 11.62 26.39
C ARG A 101 -20.28 12.67 26.63
N GLY A 102 -20.20 13.69 25.77
CA GLY A 102 -19.24 14.79 25.91
C GLY A 102 -17.79 14.38 25.67
N ARG A 103 -17.55 13.28 24.94
CA ARG A 103 -16.20 12.81 24.60
C ARG A 103 -15.84 13.18 23.17
N ARG A 104 -14.60 13.61 22.94
CA ARG A 104 -14.09 13.86 21.59
C ARG A 104 -13.71 12.53 20.96
N ALA A 105 -14.24 12.27 19.78
CA ALA A 105 -13.90 11.12 18.98
C ALA A 105 -13.87 11.49 17.49
N GLY A 106 -13.10 10.77 16.69
CA GLY A 106 -13.01 11.00 15.25
C GLY A 106 -12.41 9.80 14.55
N TYR A 107 -12.68 9.65 13.26
CA TYR A 107 -12.18 8.55 12.45
C TYR A 107 -11.91 9.03 11.02
N PRO A 108 -10.90 8.47 10.34
CA PRO A 108 -10.69 8.69 8.92
C PRO A 108 -11.59 7.77 8.10
N PRO A 109 -11.79 8.06 6.81
CA PRO A 109 -12.55 7.16 5.96
C PRO A 109 -11.79 5.83 5.76
N ALA A 110 -12.49 4.70 5.80
CA ALA A 110 -11.92 3.36 5.67
C ALA A 110 -11.30 3.10 4.28
N GLY A 111 -11.79 3.83 3.27
CA GLY A 111 -11.19 3.92 1.95
C GLY A 111 -11.17 5.36 1.46
N PHE A 112 -10.52 5.63 0.33
CA PHE A 112 -10.59 6.93 -0.35
C PHE A 112 -10.13 8.14 0.47
N PRO A 113 -8.87 8.15 0.94
CA PRO A 113 -8.31 9.37 1.49
C PRO A 113 -8.28 10.49 0.43
N MET A 114 -8.48 11.73 0.87
CA MET A 114 -8.66 12.91 0.02
C MET A 114 -7.55 13.95 0.17
N GLU A 115 -6.53 13.67 0.95
CA GLU A 115 -5.33 14.48 1.17
C GLU A 115 -4.39 14.35 -0.03
N ALA A 116 -4.94 14.57 -1.22
CA ALA A 116 -4.32 14.36 -2.51
C ALA A 116 -3.17 15.34 -2.79
N ASP A 117 -3.13 16.49 -2.11
CA ASP A 117 -2.01 17.44 -2.17
C ASP A 117 -0.68 16.82 -1.69
N ASN A 118 -0.76 15.75 -0.87
CA ASN A 118 0.42 15.00 -0.44
C ASN A 118 0.96 14.04 -1.51
N TRP A 119 0.24 13.83 -2.62
CA TRP A 119 0.63 12.89 -3.67
C TRP A 119 2.01 13.24 -4.29
N PRO A 120 2.92 12.26 -4.47
CA PRO A 120 2.76 10.81 -4.37
C PRO A 120 3.05 10.20 -2.98
N GLY A 121 3.12 11.02 -1.94
CA GLY A 121 3.31 10.60 -0.55
C GLY A 121 2.06 9.98 0.08
N LYS A 122 2.07 9.95 1.41
CA LYS A 122 0.98 9.39 2.22
C LYS A 122 -0.26 10.30 2.15
N MET A 123 -1.34 9.79 1.58
CA MET A 123 -2.63 10.50 1.52
C MET A 123 -3.56 10.12 2.67
N TRP A 124 -3.40 8.96 3.30
CA TRP A 124 -4.27 8.53 4.40
C TRP A 124 -3.76 9.04 5.74
N THR A 125 -4.67 9.34 6.67
CA THR A 125 -4.34 9.96 7.97
C THR A 125 -4.02 8.95 9.07
N ILE A 126 -4.60 7.74 9.04
CA ILE A 126 -4.26 6.64 9.95
C ILE A 126 -3.88 5.39 9.16
N SER A 127 -2.72 4.81 9.45
CA SER A 127 -2.37 3.49 8.92
C SER A 127 -3.05 2.41 9.77
N HIS A 128 -4.20 1.90 9.33
CA HIS A 128 -4.98 0.92 10.10
C HIS A 128 -4.23 -0.38 10.40
N LYS A 129 -3.30 -0.82 9.53
CA LYS A 129 -2.56 -2.09 9.72
C LYS A 129 -1.66 -2.06 10.97
N PRO A 130 -0.74 -1.09 11.15
CA PRO A 130 0.01 -0.94 12.41
C PRO A 130 -0.89 -0.84 13.64
N VAL A 131 -1.98 -0.07 13.57
CA VAL A 131 -2.92 0.10 14.70
C VAL A 131 -3.59 -1.22 15.07
N ALA A 132 -4.06 -2.01 14.09
CA ALA A 132 -4.65 -3.31 14.33
C ALA A 132 -3.65 -4.32 14.91
N VAL A 133 -2.38 -4.27 14.48
CA VAL A 133 -1.32 -5.11 15.08
C VAL A 133 -1.07 -4.71 16.53
N ALA A 134 -0.95 -3.41 16.82
CA ALA A 134 -0.75 -2.89 18.16
C ALA A 134 -1.92 -3.25 19.09
N ALA A 135 -3.15 -3.16 18.56
CA ALA A 135 -4.39 -3.53 19.25
C ALA A 135 -4.63 -5.04 19.39
N GLY A 136 -3.69 -5.90 18.95
CA GLY A 136 -3.77 -7.35 19.11
C GLY A 136 -4.73 -8.07 18.15
N LEU A 137 -5.22 -7.39 17.11
CA LEU A 137 -6.20 -7.96 16.16
C LEU A 137 -5.56 -8.85 15.07
N GLY A 138 -4.24 -8.97 15.04
CA GLY A 138 -3.54 -9.82 14.10
C GLY A 138 -2.06 -9.51 13.93
N ARG A 139 -1.41 -10.22 13.00
CA ARG A 139 -0.04 -9.93 12.56
C ARG A 139 0.02 -9.84 11.04
N ILE A 140 0.99 -9.08 10.52
CA ILE A 140 1.19 -8.95 9.09
C ILE A 140 1.82 -10.24 8.55
N GLY A 141 1.16 -10.88 7.59
CA GLY A 141 1.69 -12.04 6.87
C GLY A 141 2.63 -11.69 5.72
N VAL A 142 3.18 -12.71 5.05
CA VAL A 142 4.08 -12.55 3.89
C VAL A 142 3.47 -11.69 2.78
N HIS A 143 2.14 -11.74 2.60
CA HIS A 143 1.42 -10.94 1.62
C HIS A 143 1.11 -9.50 2.06
N ARG A 144 1.67 -9.02 3.18
CA ARG A 144 1.50 -7.65 3.69
C ARG A 144 0.09 -7.26 4.17
N ASN A 145 -0.83 -8.21 4.36
CA ASN A 145 -2.11 -7.95 5.03
C ASN A 145 -2.07 -8.48 6.46
N VAL A 146 -2.83 -7.85 7.34
CA VAL A 146 -3.06 -8.33 8.70
C VAL A 146 -3.85 -9.64 8.59
N ILE A 147 -3.41 -10.65 9.32
CA ILE A 147 -4.09 -11.93 9.46
C ILE A 147 -4.62 -11.99 10.89
N HIS A 148 -5.94 -11.98 11.02
CA HIS A 148 -6.65 -12.24 12.26
C HIS A 148 -6.53 -13.72 12.64
N PRO A 149 -6.30 -14.09 13.92
CA PRO A 149 -6.16 -15.47 14.33
C PRO A 149 -7.40 -16.32 14.01
N LYS A 150 -8.59 -15.74 14.16
CA LYS A 150 -9.87 -16.39 13.80
C LYS A 150 -10.27 -16.23 12.33
N PHE A 151 -10.42 -15.00 11.85
CA PHE A 151 -11.01 -14.70 10.54
C PHE A 151 -10.02 -14.77 9.37
N GLY A 152 -8.72 -14.94 9.63
CA GLY A 152 -7.69 -14.86 8.60
C GLY A 152 -7.47 -13.44 8.10
N ASN A 153 -7.08 -13.29 6.84
CA ASN A 153 -6.96 -11.97 6.21
C ASN A 153 -8.26 -11.49 5.53
N PHE A 154 -9.36 -12.22 5.72
CA PHE A 154 -10.68 -11.87 5.18
C PHE A 154 -11.37 -10.86 6.10
N ILE A 155 -10.68 -9.75 6.31
CA ILE A 155 -11.09 -8.64 7.17
C ILE A 155 -10.75 -7.31 6.50
N LEU A 156 -11.55 -6.30 6.78
CA LEU A 156 -11.19 -4.90 6.61
C LEU A 156 -11.01 -4.26 7.99
N LEU A 157 -10.22 -3.19 8.05
CA LEU A 157 -9.81 -2.55 9.30
C LEU A 157 -10.41 -1.15 9.39
N GLY A 158 -10.82 -0.75 10.59
CA GLY A 158 -11.19 0.63 10.91
C GLY A 158 -10.54 1.09 12.21
N THR A 159 -10.48 2.41 12.42
CA THR A 159 -9.88 3.01 13.62
C THR A 159 -10.61 4.28 14.01
N VAL A 160 -11.00 4.38 15.28
CA VAL A 160 -11.54 5.61 15.90
C VAL A 160 -10.52 6.13 16.91
N ALA A 161 -10.13 7.39 16.79
CA ALA A 161 -9.33 8.10 17.79
C ALA A 161 -10.25 8.75 18.84
N VAL A 162 -9.94 8.59 20.13
CA VAL A 162 -10.77 9.08 21.24
C VAL A 162 -9.93 9.80 22.30
N ASP A 163 -10.50 10.80 22.99
CA ASP A 163 -9.85 11.54 24.07
C ASP A 163 -9.86 10.85 25.44
N LEU A 164 -10.16 9.55 25.47
CA LEU A 164 -10.37 8.73 26.66
C LEU A 164 -9.14 7.86 26.94
N ASP A 165 -8.88 7.62 28.22
CA ASP A 165 -8.10 6.45 28.62
C ASP A 165 -9.03 5.25 28.75
N VAL A 166 -8.64 4.11 28.20
CA VAL A 166 -9.34 2.84 28.36
C VAL A 166 -8.58 2.00 29.38
N ALA A 167 -9.26 1.54 30.44
CA ALA A 167 -8.62 0.86 31.57
C ALA A 167 -7.89 -0.44 31.18
N HIS A 168 -8.32 -1.10 30.09
CA HIS A 168 -7.70 -2.32 29.57
C HIS A 168 -7.35 -2.16 28.09
N VAL A 169 -6.11 -1.79 27.83
CA VAL A 169 -5.52 -1.79 26.47
C VAL A 169 -5.05 -3.19 26.08
N CYS A 170 -5.07 -3.47 24.78
CA CYS A 170 -4.58 -4.71 24.20
C CYS A 170 -3.06 -4.62 23.96
N ALA A 171 -2.45 -5.78 23.72
CA ALA A 171 -1.06 -5.89 23.29
C ALA A 171 -0.98 -6.66 21.96
N PRO A 172 0.09 -6.47 21.16
CA PRO A 172 0.31 -7.28 19.97
C PRO A 172 0.29 -8.78 20.28
N LEU A 173 -0.24 -9.58 19.34
CA LEU A 173 -0.19 -11.05 19.45
C LEU A 173 1.27 -11.53 19.57
N ASP A 174 1.50 -12.48 20.46
CA ASP A 174 2.81 -13.11 20.70
C ASP A 174 3.22 -14.09 19.58
N PHE A 175 2.28 -14.53 18.73
CA PHE A 175 2.52 -15.35 17.54
C PHE A 175 2.05 -14.68 16.24
N ASN A 176 2.57 -15.13 15.09
CA ASN A 176 2.10 -14.71 13.77
C ASN A 176 1.17 -15.79 13.16
N PRO A 177 -0.11 -15.48 12.84
CA PRO A 177 -1.03 -16.47 12.25
C PRO A 177 -0.66 -16.94 10.83
N CYS A 178 0.35 -16.33 10.19
CA CYS A 178 0.79 -16.75 8.86
C CYS A 178 1.37 -18.18 8.87
N LEU A 179 0.84 -19.07 8.05
CA LEU A 179 1.32 -20.46 7.92
C LEU A 179 2.61 -20.62 7.10
N GLU A 180 3.17 -19.52 6.58
CA GLU A 180 4.31 -19.51 5.66
C GLU A 180 4.18 -20.40 4.40
N CYS A 181 2.97 -20.83 4.04
CA CYS A 181 2.68 -21.77 2.95
C CYS A 181 3.06 -21.31 1.53
N LYS A 182 3.42 -20.02 1.37
CA LYS A 182 3.77 -19.36 0.09
C LYS A 182 2.71 -19.44 -1.02
N LEU A 183 1.45 -19.74 -0.71
CA LEU A 183 0.35 -19.71 -1.70
C LEU A 183 0.15 -18.30 -2.29
N CYS A 184 0.28 -17.26 -1.47
CA CYS A 184 0.23 -15.87 -1.93
C CYS A 184 1.37 -15.51 -2.90
N VAL A 185 2.57 -16.06 -2.69
CA VAL A 185 3.72 -15.92 -3.60
C VAL A 185 3.42 -16.60 -4.93
N ALA A 186 2.90 -17.83 -4.88
CA ALA A 186 2.57 -18.59 -6.07
C ALA A 186 1.44 -17.95 -6.87
N ALA A 187 0.44 -17.37 -6.21
CA ALA A 187 -0.73 -16.77 -6.87
C ALA A 187 -0.51 -15.34 -7.35
N CYS A 188 0.48 -14.61 -6.84
CA CYS A 188 0.69 -13.20 -7.18
C CYS A 188 0.90 -13.00 -8.69
N PRO A 189 0.04 -12.24 -9.39
CA PRO A 189 0.08 -12.17 -10.84
C PRO A 189 1.29 -11.38 -11.37
N THR A 190 1.90 -10.52 -10.55
CA THR A 190 3.06 -9.69 -10.92
C THR A 190 4.37 -10.14 -10.29
N GLY A 191 4.35 -11.16 -9.41
CA GLY A 191 5.52 -11.58 -8.65
C GLY A 191 5.93 -10.61 -7.55
N ALA A 192 5.03 -9.70 -7.14
CA ALA A 192 5.30 -8.68 -6.13
C ALA A 192 5.62 -9.24 -4.73
N ILE A 193 5.24 -10.48 -4.44
CA ILE A 193 5.46 -11.12 -3.13
C ILE A 193 6.53 -12.19 -3.32
N ALA A 194 7.68 -12.04 -2.66
CA ALA A 194 8.78 -12.99 -2.74
C ALA A 194 8.74 -14.02 -1.57
N PRO A 195 9.30 -15.23 -1.75
CA PRO A 195 9.28 -16.26 -0.72
C PRO A 195 10.08 -15.91 0.54
N ASP A 196 11.05 -15.00 0.43
CA ASP A 196 11.89 -14.47 1.52
C ASP A 196 11.24 -13.30 2.28
N GLY A 197 9.99 -12.93 1.96
CA GLY A 197 9.28 -11.81 2.60
C GLY A 197 9.52 -10.44 1.96
N HIS A 198 10.39 -10.34 0.95
CA HIS A 198 10.50 -9.13 0.16
C HIS A 198 9.19 -8.83 -0.58
N PHE A 199 8.87 -7.54 -0.69
CA PHE A 199 7.67 -7.07 -1.38
C PHE A 199 8.04 -5.96 -2.36
N ASP A 200 7.81 -6.22 -3.65
CA ASP A 200 7.95 -5.23 -4.71
C ASP A 200 6.67 -4.39 -4.76
N PHE A 201 6.75 -3.21 -4.13
CA PHE A 201 5.63 -2.29 -4.05
C PHE A 201 5.22 -1.80 -5.44
N ALA A 202 6.16 -1.42 -6.30
CA ALA A 202 5.86 -0.92 -7.63
C ALA A 202 5.17 -1.97 -8.50
N ALA A 203 5.61 -3.23 -8.47
CA ALA A 203 4.95 -4.31 -9.21
C ALA A 203 3.49 -4.52 -8.76
N CYS A 204 3.23 -4.49 -7.45
CA CYS A 204 1.86 -4.60 -6.93
C CYS A 204 1.03 -3.36 -7.31
N TYR A 205 1.58 -2.18 -7.08
CA TYR A 205 0.90 -0.90 -7.27
C TYR A 205 0.54 -0.65 -8.74
N THR A 206 1.49 -0.78 -9.68
CA THR A 206 1.30 -0.60 -11.12
C THR A 206 0.16 -1.45 -11.69
N HIS A 207 0.03 -2.69 -11.21
CA HIS A 207 -1.03 -3.58 -11.63
C HIS A 207 -2.31 -3.38 -10.85
N ASN A 208 -2.26 -3.49 -9.52
CA ASN A 208 -3.46 -3.55 -8.69
C ASN A 208 -4.22 -2.22 -8.65
N TYR A 209 -3.51 -1.09 -8.74
CA TYR A 209 -4.06 0.26 -8.70
C TYR A 209 -4.20 0.86 -10.10
N ARG A 210 -4.23 0.04 -11.15
CA ARG A 210 -4.23 0.48 -12.56
C ARG A 210 -5.36 1.46 -12.92
N GLU A 211 -6.48 1.40 -12.22
CA GLU A 211 -7.70 2.14 -12.57
C GLU A 211 -7.94 3.40 -11.70
N PHE A 212 -6.96 3.76 -10.87
CA PHE A 212 -7.04 4.94 -10.00
C PHE A 212 -5.64 5.43 -9.61
N MET A 213 -5.55 6.59 -8.93
CA MET A 213 -4.27 7.20 -8.50
C MET A 213 -3.24 7.30 -9.65
N GLY A 214 -2.07 6.67 -9.51
CA GLY A 214 -1.02 6.69 -10.52
C GLY A 214 -1.44 6.05 -11.85
N GLY A 215 -2.33 5.06 -11.84
CA GLY A 215 -2.88 4.45 -13.05
C GLY A 215 -3.82 5.39 -13.81
N PHE A 216 -4.58 6.23 -13.10
CA PHE A 216 -5.38 7.29 -13.71
C PHE A 216 -4.49 8.39 -14.30
N SER A 217 -3.40 8.75 -13.63
CA SER A 217 -2.42 9.70 -14.18
C SER A 217 -1.82 9.21 -15.51
N ASP A 218 -1.39 7.95 -15.58
CA ASP A 218 -0.89 7.33 -16.83
C ASP A 218 -1.96 7.34 -17.94
N PHE A 219 -3.22 7.09 -17.59
CA PHE A 219 -4.33 7.18 -18.54
C PHE A 219 -4.52 8.60 -19.09
N VAL A 220 -4.50 9.62 -18.24
CA VAL A 220 -4.61 11.03 -18.66
C VAL A 220 -3.43 11.44 -19.55
N GLU A 221 -2.21 10.98 -19.26
CA GLU A 221 -1.06 11.24 -20.13
C GLU A 221 -1.21 10.58 -21.49
N ASN A 222 -1.72 9.35 -21.55
CA ASN A 222 -1.99 8.70 -22.83
C ASN A 222 -3.02 9.47 -23.67
N ILE A 223 -3.96 10.18 -23.05
CA ILE A 223 -4.88 11.09 -23.74
C ILE A 223 -4.15 12.35 -24.21
N ALA A 224 -3.39 13.01 -23.31
CA ALA A 224 -2.69 14.26 -23.61
C ALA A 224 -1.61 14.09 -24.70
N ASP A 225 -0.93 12.93 -24.72
CA ASP A 225 0.10 12.59 -25.70
C ASP A 225 -0.46 12.05 -27.03
N ALA A 226 -1.77 11.76 -27.10
CA ALA A 226 -2.39 11.25 -28.31
C ALA A 226 -2.60 12.39 -29.33
N ARG A 227 -2.18 12.15 -30.58
CA ARG A 227 -2.40 13.09 -31.69
C ARG A 227 -3.87 13.11 -32.13
N ASP A 228 -4.48 11.93 -32.13
CA ASP A 228 -5.85 11.68 -32.56
C ASP A 228 -6.43 10.44 -31.87
N ALA A 229 -7.72 10.19 -32.08
CA ALA A 229 -8.43 9.09 -31.44
C ALA A 229 -7.89 7.70 -31.81
N ARG A 230 -7.26 7.53 -32.99
CA ARG A 230 -6.64 6.26 -33.37
C ARG A 230 -5.36 6.02 -32.56
N SER A 231 -4.50 7.03 -32.48
CA SER A 231 -3.26 6.95 -31.68
C SER A 231 -3.51 6.68 -30.20
N TYR A 232 -4.62 7.19 -29.64
CA TYR A 232 -5.08 6.85 -28.30
C TYR A 232 -5.49 5.37 -28.21
N ARG A 233 -6.34 4.89 -29.11
CA ARG A 233 -6.82 3.49 -29.10
C ARG A 233 -5.71 2.46 -29.31
N ASP A 234 -4.63 2.84 -30.00
CA ASP A 234 -3.43 1.99 -30.13
C ASP A 234 -2.71 1.79 -28.78
N LYS A 235 -2.81 2.77 -27.86
CA LYS A 235 -2.21 2.71 -26.51
C LYS A 235 -3.20 2.23 -25.45
N VAL A 236 -4.47 2.55 -25.55
CA VAL A 236 -5.52 2.26 -24.56
C VAL A 236 -6.73 1.64 -25.28
N SER A 237 -6.99 0.36 -25.02
CA SER A 237 -8.13 -0.32 -25.64
C SER A 237 -9.47 0.23 -25.16
N ASP A 238 -10.53 -0.02 -25.92
CA ASP A 238 -11.90 0.35 -25.53
C ASP A 238 -12.29 -0.30 -24.18
N SER A 239 -11.89 -1.55 -23.96
CA SER A 239 -12.10 -2.25 -22.68
C SER A 239 -11.43 -1.53 -21.51
N GLU A 240 -10.23 -0.98 -21.68
CA GLU A 240 -9.55 -0.21 -20.63
C GLU A 240 -10.20 1.14 -20.40
N THR A 241 -10.66 1.79 -21.47
CA THR A 241 -11.41 3.05 -21.37
C THR A 241 -12.69 2.84 -20.56
N VAL A 242 -13.47 1.80 -20.87
CA VAL A 242 -14.68 1.45 -20.12
C VAL A 242 -14.35 1.09 -18.66
N SER A 243 -13.30 0.30 -18.45
CA SER A 243 -12.91 -0.12 -17.09
C SER A 243 -12.42 1.06 -16.23
N MET A 244 -11.73 2.04 -16.84
CA MET A 244 -11.35 3.29 -16.19
C MET A 244 -12.58 4.14 -15.86
N TRP A 245 -13.51 4.30 -16.81
CA TRP A 245 -14.78 5.00 -16.59
C TRP A 245 -15.57 4.38 -15.42
N GLN A 246 -15.66 3.05 -15.33
CA GLN A 246 -16.33 2.38 -14.21
C GLN A 246 -15.69 2.69 -12.86
N SER A 247 -14.35 2.72 -12.80
CA SER A 247 -13.63 3.05 -11.57
C SER A 247 -13.81 4.52 -11.16
N LEU A 248 -13.97 5.43 -12.12
CA LEU A 248 -14.25 6.85 -11.88
C LEU A 248 -15.71 7.13 -11.49
N ALA A 249 -16.65 6.47 -12.16
CA ALA A 249 -18.09 6.71 -11.98
C ALA A 249 -18.65 6.09 -10.70
N PHE A 250 -17.96 5.08 -10.15
CA PHE A 250 -18.35 4.43 -8.91
C PHE A 250 -17.30 4.63 -7.83
N ARG A 251 -16.30 3.75 -7.78
CA ARG A 251 -15.28 3.68 -6.74
C ARG A 251 -14.03 2.94 -7.30
N PRO A 252 -12.77 3.35 -7.03
CA PRO A 252 -11.52 2.60 -7.11
C PRO A 252 -11.64 1.10 -7.12
N ASN A 253 -11.47 0.55 -8.31
CA ASN A 253 -11.49 -0.88 -8.53
C ASN A 253 -10.07 -1.43 -8.61
N TYR A 254 -9.80 -2.44 -7.78
CA TYR A 254 -8.56 -3.19 -7.74
C TYR A 254 -8.52 -4.24 -8.86
N LYS A 255 -7.36 -4.41 -9.51
CA LYS A 255 -7.19 -5.46 -10.54
C LYS A 255 -7.07 -6.87 -9.95
N ALA A 256 -6.60 -6.99 -8.71
CA ALA A 256 -6.31 -8.26 -8.08
C ALA A 256 -6.71 -8.28 -6.60
N ALA A 257 -6.85 -9.49 -6.06
CA ALA A 257 -6.95 -9.77 -4.63
C ALA A 257 -6.35 -11.16 -4.31
N TYR A 258 -5.46 -11.66 -5.18
CA TYR A 258 -5.13 -13.09 -5.24
C TYR A 258 -4.44 -13.57 -3.97
N CYS A 259 -3.59 -12.72 -3.39
CA CYS A 259 -2.91 -13.04 -2.14
C CYS A 259 -3.88 -13.16 -0.95
N MET A 260 -5.01 -12.46 -0.98
CA MET A 260 -6.09 -12.61 0.01
C MET A 260 -6.88 -13.88 -0.27
N ALA A 261 -7.36 -14.03 -1.49
CA ALA A 261 -8.17 -15.16 -1.95
C ALA A 261 -7.59 -16.55 -1.59
N VAL A 262 -6.28 -16.72 -1.79
CA VAL A 262 -5.60 -18.01 -1.58
C VAL A 262 -5.08 -18.22 -0.16
N CYS A 263 -5.21 -17.25 0.73
CA CYS A 263 -4.69 -17.37 2.08
C CYS A 263 -5.54 -18.36 2.88
N PRO A 264 -4.96 -19.45 3.41
CA PRO A 264 -5.68 -20.41 4.24
C PRO A 264 -5.57 -20.10 5.73
N ALA A 265 -4.85 -19.05 6.13
CA ALA A 265 -4.63 -18.74 7.54
C ALA A 265 -5.91 -18.23 8.21
N GLY A 266 -6.06 -18.54 9.50
CA GLY A 266 -7.26 -18.24 10.30
C GLY A 266 -8.00 -19.51 10.71
N GLU A 267 -8.43 -19.59 11.97
CA GLU A 267 -9.20 -20.72 12.53
C GLU A 267 -10.42 -21.05 11.65
N ASP A 268 -11.19 -20.03 11.27
CA ASP A 268 -12.41 -20.20 10.45
C ASP A 268 -12.10 -20.59 9.00
N VAL A 269 -10.84 -20.46 8.56
CA VAL A 269 -10.41 -20.51 7.15
C VAL A 269 -9.61 -21.78 6.82
N ILE A 270 -8.78 -22.24 7.75
CA ILE A 270 -7.75 -23.25 7.50
C ILE A 270 -8.30 -24.62 7.13
N GLY A 271 -9.52 -24.96 7.57
CA GLY A 271 -10.11 -26.29 7.40
C GLY A 271 -10.07 -26.79 5.95
N ALA A 272 -10.44 -25.95 4.96
CA ALA A 272 -10.45 -26.36 3.55
C ALA A 272 -9.05 -26.73 3.03
N TYR A 273 -8.01 -26.03 3.48
CA TYR A 273 -6.63 -26.31 3.08
C TYR A 273 -6.02 -27.48 3.87
N ALA A 274 -6.30 -27.57 5.17
CA ALA A 274 -5.78 -28.64 6.03
C ALA A 274 -6.36 -30.02 5.64
N ASN A 275 -7.65 -30.07 5.28
CA ASN A 275 -8.35 -31.31 4.97
C ASN A 275 -7.98 -31.86 3.59
N ASP A 276 -7.87 -31.01 2.57
CA ASP A 276 -7.51 -31.44 1.22
C ASP A 276 -6.75 -30.34 0.46
N LYS A 277 -5.41 -30.35 0.62
CA LYS A 277 -4.51 -29.42 -0.08
C LYS A 277 -4.64 -29.50 -1.59
N LYS A 278 -4.81 -30.70 -2.16
CA LYS A 278 -4.87 -30.88 -3.62
C LYS A 278 -6.14 -30.25 -4.18
N ASN A 279 -7.28 -30.49 -3.51
CA ASN A 279 -8.53 -29.85 -3.88
C ASN A 279 -8.46 -28.34 -3.70
N PHE A 280 -7.91 -27.84 -2.58
CA PHE A 280 -7.74 -26.39 -2.35
C PHE A 280 -6.94 -25.72 -3.47
N LEU A 281 -5.82 -26.32 -3.88
CA LEU A 281 -5.04 -25.80 -5.01
C LEU A 281 -5.87 -25.77 -6.29
N ARG A 282 -6.57 -26.87 -6.60
CA ARG A 282 -7.39 -27.00 -7.81
C ARG A 282 -8.56 -26.01 -7.88
N THR A 283 -9.22 -25.74 -6.75
CA THR A 283 -10.47 -24.95 -6.73
C THR A 283 -10.26 -23.48 -6.39
N ILE A 284 -9.20 -23.13 -5.64
CA ILE A 284 -8.97 -21.76 -5.19
C ILE A 284 -7.77 -21.12 -5.90
N VAL A 285 -6.64 -21.84 -6.02
CA VAL A 285 -5.38 -21.26 -6.51
C VAL A 285 -5.30 -21.30 -8.03
N ASP A 286 -5.55 -22.47 -8.61
CA ASP A 286 -5.46 -22.73 -10.04
C ASP A 286 -6.32 -21.79 -10.88
N PRO A 287 -7.59 -21.50 -10.52
CA PRO A 287 -8.43 -20.60 -11.33
C PRO A 287 -7.84 -19.20 -11.45
N LEU A 288 -7.21 -18.67 -10.40
CA LEU A 288 -6.57 -17.35 -10.40
C LEU A 288 -5.27 -17.35 -11.22
N GLN A 289 -4.45 -18.39 -11.08
CA GLN A 289 -3.21 -18.52 -11.85
C GLN A 289 -3.47 -18.71 -13.35
N LYS A 290 -4.46 -19.54 -13.70
CA LYS A 290 -4.76 -19.94 -15.09
C LYS A 290 -5.62 -18.92 -15.84
N LYS A 291 -6.25 -17.98 -15.12
CA LYS A 291 -7.08 -16.90 -15.70
C LYS A 291 -6.33 -16.14 -16.79
N ALA A 292 -6.95 -16.04 -17.95
CA ALA A 292 -6.49 -15.19 -19.04
C ALA A 292 -6.88 -13.73 -18.76
N GLU A 293 -5.88 -12.86 -18.60
CA GLU A 293 -6.08 -11.44 -18.31
C GLU A 293 -4.85 -10.61 -18.70
N THR A 294 -5.05 -9.29 -18.76
CA THR A 294 -3.95 -8.35 -18.98
C THR A 294 -3.26 -8.04 -17.64
N ILE A 295 -1.94 -8.20 -17.58
CA ILE A 295 -1.10 -7.80 -16.47
C ILE A 295 -0.31 -6.56 -16.86
N TYR A 296 -0.39 -5.54 -16.02
CA TYR A 296 0.19 -4.22 -16.26
C TYR A 296 1.52 -4.13 -15.53
N VAL A 297 2.59 -3.88 -16.28
CA VAL A 297 3.96 -3.83 -15.73
C VAL A 297 4.73 -2.68 -16.35
N THR A 298 5.71 -2.15 -15.62
CA THR A 298 6.68 -1.22 -16.18
C THR A 298 7.68 -2.01 -17.02
N LYS A 299 7.96 -1.54 -18.24
CA LYS A 299 8.89 -2.23 -19.15
C LYS A 299 10.28 -2.36 -18.52
N GLY A 300 10.86 -3.55 -18.57
CA GLY A 300 12.19 -3.82 -18.01
C GLY A 300 12.24 -3.93 -16.49
N SER A 301 11.09 -4.00 -15.81
CA SER A 301 10.99 -4.32 -14.38
C SER A 301 11.20 -5.81 -14.10
N ASP A 302 11.34 -6.18 -12.84
CA ASP A 302 11.34 -7.57 -12.38
C ASP A 302 9.98 -8.24 -12.64
N ALA A 303 8.88 -7.48 -12.55
CA ALA A 303 7.54 -7.95 -12.88
C ALA A 303 7.40 -8.30 -14.37
N ASP A 304 8.01 -7.52 -15.27
CA ASP A 304 8.03 -7.79 -16.71
C ASP A 304 8.63 -9.18 -17.01
N ASP A 305 9.81 -9.46 -16.44
CA ASP A 305 10.47 -10.77 -16.56
C ASP A 305 9.65 -11.89 -15.90
N TYR A 306 9.08 -11.62 -14.72
CA TYR A 306 8.35 -12.61 -13.92
C TYR A 306 7.11 -13.11 -14.66
N VAL A 307 6.27 -12.19 -15.17
CA VAL A 307 5.01 -12.54 -15.84
C VAL A 307 5.29 -13.36 -17.08
N ALA A 308 6.25 -12.92 -17.90
CA ALA A 308 6.61 -13.58 -19.16
C ALA A 308 7.04 -15.04 -18.94
N ARG A 309 7.75 -15.31 -17.83
CA ARG A 309 8.22 -16.66 -17.48
C ARG A 309 7.15 -17.52 -16.81
N ARG A 310 6.30 -16.94 -15.95
CA ARG A 310 5.49 -17.70 -14.99
C ARG A 310 4.06 -18.00 -15.46
N PHE A 311 3.48 -17.13 -16.29
CA PHE A 311 2.05 -17.16 -16.61
C PHE A 311 1.79 -17.11 -18.12
N PRO A 312 1.74 -18.26 -18.81
CA PRO A 312 1.58 -18.30 -20.28
C PRO A 312 0.24 -17.74 -20.77
N ASN A 313 -0.80 -17.77 -19.92
CA ASN A 313 -2.13 -17.30 -20.29
C ASN A 313 -2.35 -15.81 -20.01
N LYS A 314 -1.38 -15.13 -19.40
CA LYS A 314 -1.50 -13.72 -19.00
C LYS A 314 -0.76 -12.84 -19.99
N ARG A 315 -1.45 -11.84 -20.51
CA ARG A 315 -0.89 -10.92 -21.51
C ARG A 315 -0.25 -9.73 -20.82
N ILE A 316 1.04 -9.51 -21.07
CA ILE A 316 1.74 -8.31 -20.58
C ILE A 316 1.24 -7.09 -21.35
N LYS A 317 0.98 -6.00 -20.62
CA LYS A 317 0.85 -4.66 -21.15
C LYS A 317 1.80 -3.72 -20.43
N HIS A 318 2.68 -3.09 -21.21
CA HIS A 318 3.61 -2.09 -20.69
C HIS A 318 2.90 -0.76 -20.47
N VAL A 319 3.19 -0.14 -19.33
CA VAL A 319 2.62 1.14 -18.89
C VAL A 319 3.71 2.03 -18.33
N GLY A 320 3.45 3.34 -18.25
CA GLY A 320 4.40 4.31 -17.72
C GLY A 320 4.56 4.25 -16.20
N ALA A 321 5.52 5.01 -15.69
CA ALA A 321 5.74 5.17 -14.26
C ALA A 321 4.53 5.81 -13.54
N VAL A 322 3.96 5.05 -12.61
CA VAL A 322 2.78 5.46 -11.82
C VAL A 322 3.14 6.24 -10.53
N LEU A 323 4.42 6.29 -10.14
CA LEU A 323 4.93 7.01 -8.97
C LEU A 323 5.95 8.08 -9.39
N ARG A 324 5.45 9.19 -9.92
CA ARG A 324 6.30 10.28 -10.44
C ARG A 324 6.69 11.24 -9.32
N PRO A 325 7.99 11.52 -9.10
CA PRO A 325 8.40 12.44 -8.05
C PRO A 325 8.05 13.89 -8.43
N THR A 326 7.58 14.66 -7.45
CA THR A 326 7.27 16.09 -7.57
C THR A 326 8.34 16.96 -6.91
N ASN A 327 9.13 16.39 -6.01
CA ASN A 327 10.26 17.04 -5.34
C ASN A 327 11.33 16.00 -4.95
N VAL A 328 12.46 16.49 -4.43
CA VAL A 328 13.62 15.67 -4.01
C VAL A 328 13.29 14.69 -2.88
N ASP A 329 12.50 15.12 -1.89
CA ASP A 329 12.16 14.28 -0.75
C ASP A 329 11.31 13.07 -1.20
N ASN A 330 10.30 13.29 -2.06
CA ASN A 330 9.51 12.20 -2.64
C ASN A 330 10.34 11.31 -3.58
N PHE A 331 11.30 11.87 -4.33
CA PHE A 331 12.23 11.07 -5.13
C PHE A 331 13.02 10.10 -4.26
N LEU A 332 13.66 10.59 -3.19
CA LEU A 332 14.48 9.76 -2.30
C LEU A 332 13.64 8.71 -1.57
N ALA A 333 12.44 9.07 -1.11
CA ALA A 333 11.51 8.14 -0.50
C ALA A 333 11.04 7.05 -1.49
N ALA A 334 10.76 7.42 -2.74
CA ALA A 334 10.28 6.50 -3.76
C ALA A 334 11.31 5.43 -4.14
N LEU A 335 12.62 5.72 -4.05
CA LEU A 335 13.67 4.76 -4.45
C LEU A 335 13.48 3.38 -3.83
N ARG A 336 13.11 3.28 -2.54
CA ARG A 336 12.87 1.99 -1.88
C ARG A 336 11.66 1.24 -2.44
N HIS A 337 10.67 1.98 -2.95
CA HIS A 337 9.40 1.45 -3.46
C HIS A 337 9.46 1.01 -4.92
N ILE A 338 10.30 1.66 -5.74
CA ILE A 338 10.45 1.38 -7.18
C ILE A 338 11.69 0.55 -7.51
N PHE A 339 12.53 0.23 -6.52
CA PHE A 339 13.75 -0.55 -6.69
C PHE A 339 13.49 -1.96 -7.23
N GLN A 340 14.19 -2.33 -8.31
CA GLN A 340 14.11 -3.63 -8.95
C GLN A 340 15.29 -4.51 -8.52
N ARG A 341 15.04 -5.38 -7.54
CA ARG A 341 16.07 -6.14 -6.86
C ARG A 341 16.85 -7.07 -7.79
N HIS A 342 16.17 -7.72 -8.74
CA HIS A 342 16.84 -8.66 -9.64
C HIS A 342 17.64 -7.93 -10.72
N LYS A 343 17.26 -6.71 -11.10
CA LYS A 343 18.10 -5.83 -11.93
C LYS A 343 19.35 -5.34 -11.19
N ALA A 344 19.28 -5.27 -9.86
CA ALA A 344 20.39 -4.91 -8.97
C ALA A 344 21.34 -6.08 -8.63
N ALA A 345 21.14 -7.27 -9.20
CA ALA A 345 21.98 -8.43 -8.92
C ALA A 345 23.45 -8.17 -9.30
N GLY A 346 24.37 -8.43 -8.38
CA GLY A 346 25.81 -8.23 -8.56
C GLY A 346 26.28 -6.77 -8.52
N ILE A 347 25.39 -5.79 -8.30
CA ILE A 347 25.78 -4.38 -8.15
C ILE A 347 26.23 -4.13 -6.70
N GLN A 348 27.39 -3.49 -6.53
CA GLN A 348 27.95 -3.07 -5.26
C GLN A 348 28.44 -1.62 -5.43
N ALA A 349 27.65 -0.65 -4.96
CA ALA A 349 27.97 0.76 -5.15
C ALA A 349 27.30 1.68 -4.12
N VAL A 350 28.04 2.70 -3.70
CA VAL A 350 27.59 3.81 -2.87
C VAL A 350 27.44 5.07 -3.72
N TYR A 351 26.22 5.60 -3.76
CA TYR A 351 25.87 6.81 -4.49
C TYR A 351 25.61 7.95 -3.51
N HIS A 352 26.32 9.06 -3.67
CA HIS A 352 26.06 10.30 -2.93
C HIS A 352 25.24 11.26 -3.78
N PHE A 353 24.09 11.69 -3.27
CA PHE A 353 23.27 12.72 -3.88
C PHE A 353 23.37 14.00 -3.05
N SER A 354 23.71 15.12 -3.70
CA SER A 354 23.71 16.44 -3.10
C SER A 354 22.85 17.38 -3.93
N PHE A 355 21.66 17.67 -3.44
CA PHE A 355 20.70 18.57 -4.06
C PHE A 355 20.87 20.00 -3.55
N THR A 356 20.83 20.95 -4.49
CA THR A 356 20.92 22.40 -4.28
C THR A 356 19.63 23.08 -4.75
N GLY A 357 19.52 24.40 -4.57
CA GLY A 357 18.33 25.18 -4.92
C GLY A 357 17.46 25.48 -3.68
N ALA A 358 16.14 25.50 -3.86
CA ALA A 358 15.18 25.93 -2.84
C ALA A 358 15.19 25.07 -1.56
N ARG A 359 15.46 23.77 -1.69
CA ARG A 359 15.68 22.87 -0.55
C ARG A 359 17.00 22.13 -0.74
N ARG A 360 17.94 22.35 0.17
CA ARG A 360 19.19 21.58 0.19
C ARG A 360 18.93 20.24 0.85
N ARG A 361 19.30 19.17 0.16
CA ARG A 361 19.16 17.80 0.65
C ARG A 361 20.37 16.98 0.27
N GLN A 362 20.82 16.15 1.20
CA GLN A 362 21.87 15.18 0.97
C GLN A 362 21.38 13.80 1.33
N ALA A 363 21.76 12.81 0.52
CA ALA A 363 21.39 11.43 0.76
C ALA A 363 22.48 10.48 0.23
N THR A 364 22.57 9.34 0.90
CA THR A 364 23.42 8.21 0.50
C THR A 364 22.51 7.07 0.08
N VAL A 365 22.67 6.61 -1.16
CA VAL A 365 21.99 5.42 -1.66
C VAL A 365 23.02 4.32 -1.81
N VAL A 366 22.84 3.21 -1.09
CA VAL A 366 23.70 2.03 -1.19
C VAL A 366 22.93 0.95 -1.91
N ILE A 367 23.48 0.45 -3.02
CA ILE A 367 22.98 -0.76 -3.68
C ILE A 367 24.01 -1.87 -3.44
N ALA A 368 23.57 -2.94 -2.80
CA ALA A 368 24.41 -4.08 -2.48
C ALA A 368 23.66 -5.37 -2.79
N ASP A 369 23.94 -5.98 -3.95
CA ASP A 369 23.34 -7.22 -4.48
C ASP A 369 21.88 -7.44 -4.08
N LYS A 370 20.95 -6.93 -4.90
CA LYS A 370 19.50 -7.05 -4.66
C LYS A 370 18.97 -6.32 -3.42
N THR A 371 19.78 -5.54 -2.72
CA THR A 371 19.33 -4.69 -1.60
C THR A 371 19.59 -3.22 -1.89
N ILE A 372 18.76 -2.37 -1.27
CA ILE A 372 18.90 -0.92 -1.31
C ILE A 372 18.78 -0.34 0.09
N SER A 373 19.65 0.61 0.42
CA SER A 373 19.52 1.49 1.58
C SER A 373 19.53 2.94 1.11
N VAL A 374 18.66 3.77 1.69
CA VAL A 374 18.62 5.21 1.43
C VAL A 374 18.74 5.89 2.79
N GLN A 375 19.80 6.66 2.99
CA GLN A 375 20.11 7.30 4.26
C GLN A 375 20.22 8.81 4.06
N ASP A 376 19.81 9.56 5.08
CA ASP A 376 19.99 11.00 5.11
C ASP A 376 21.46 11.36 5.32
N GLY A 377 21.94 12.38 4.60
CA GLY A 377 23.33 12.82 4.63
C GLY A 377 24.27 12.01 3.73
N LEU A 378 25.54 12.42 3.73
CA LEU A 378 26.62 11.78 2.97
C LEU A 378 27.42 10.87 3.92
N VAL A 379 27.15 9.57 3.85
CA VAL A 379 27.70 8.54 4.74
C VAL A 379 28.71 7.71 3.95
N GLY A 380 29.89 7.48 4.54
CA GLY A 380 30.95 6.68 3.94
C GLY A 380 31.58 7.31 2.70
N ARG A 381 32.29 6.51 1.91
CA ARG A 381 32.92 6.92 0.65
C ARG A 381 32.02 6.57 -0.53
N ALA A 382 31.73 7.54 -1.38
CA ALA A 382 30.97 7.32 -2.61
C ALA A 382 31.83 6.71 -3.72
N ASP A 383 31.25 5.77 -4.45
CA ASP A 383 31.75 5.31 -5.75
C ASP A 383 31.26 6.24 -6.88
N PHE A 384 30.10 6.87 -6.67
CA PHE A 384 29.52 7.83 -7.61
C PHE A 384 28.83 8.99 -6.88
N THR A 385 28.99 10.21 -7.38
CA THR A 385 28.38 11.41 -6.80
C THR A 385 27.55 12.15 -7.84
N VAL A 386 26.32 12.48 -7.45
CA VAL A 386 25.40 13.36 -8.17
C VAL A 386 25.28 14.66 -7.38
N THR A 387 25.65 15.78 -7.98
CA THR A 387 25.31 17.11 -7.46
C THR A 387 24.36 17.78 -8.44
N ALA A 388 23.16 18.12 -8.00
CA ALA A 388 22.14 18.67 -8.89
C ALA A 388 21.37 19.81 -8.25
N ASP A 389 20.95 20.78 -9.05
CA ASP A 389 19.81 21.63 -8.71
C ASP A 389 18.55 20.75 -8.62
N GLY A 390 17.84 20.83 -7.49
CA GLY A 390 16.73 19.91 -7.18
C GLY A 390 15.60 20.00 -8.19
N GLU A 391 15.20 21.21 -8.59
CA GLU A 391 14.14 21.41 -9.58
C GLU A 391 14.54 20.85 -10.95
N THR A 392 15.76 21.15 -11.40
CA THR A 392 16.31 20.64 -12.66
C THR A 392 16.35 19.11 -12.67
N TRP A 393 16.73 18.48 -11.55
CA TRP A 393 16.77 17.03 -11.42
C TRP A 393 15.37 16.40 -11.54
N ILE A 394 14.38 16.96 -10.84
CA ILE A 394 13.01 16.46 -10.87
C ILE A 394 12.39 16.62 -12.26
N ARG A 395 12.59 17.77 -12.92
CA ARG A 395 12.14 17.97 -14.30
C ARG A 395 12.78 16.99 -15.26
N PHE A 396 14.06 16.65 -15.08
CA PHE A 396 14.72 15.60 -15.86
C PHE A 396 14.04 14.23 -15.66
N LEU A 397 13.79 13.82 -14.42
CA LEU A 397 13.10 12.55 -14.11
C LEU A 397 11.68 12.50 -14.71
N ARG A 398 11.03 13.66 -14.82
CA ARG A 398 9.70 13.82 -15.43
C ARG A 398 9.73 13.96 -16.96
N LYS A 399 10.90 13.86 -17.59
CA LYS A 399 11.11 14.06 -19.04
C LYS A 399 10.75 15.48 -19.53
N GLU A 400 10.71 16.45 -18.62
CA GLU A 400 10.42 17.88 -18.87
C GLU A 400 11.71 18.71 -19.06
N ALA A 401 12.88 18.08 -18.91
CA ALA A 401 14.19 18.69 -19.12
C ALA A 401 15.20 17.68 -19.68
N SER A 402 16.16 18.18 -20.46
CA SER A 402 17.23 17.38 -21.08
C SER A 402 18.46 17.29 -20.16
N LEU A 403 18.90 16.07 -19.84
CA LEU A 403 20.10 15.83 -19.04
C LEU A 403 21.38 16.40 -19.69
N PRO A 404 21.63 16.23 -21.00
CA PRO A 404 22.76 16.89 -21.66
C PRO A 404 22.81 18.40 -21.43
N TRP A 405 21.67 19.09 -21.51
CA TRP A 405 21.60 20.53 -21.27
C TRP A 405 21.81 20.88 -19.80
N ALA A 406 21.30 20.07 -18.87
CA ALA A 406 21.52 20.24 -17.44
C ALA A 406 23.01 20.05 -17.04
N LEU A 407 23.74 19.16 -17.72
CA LEU A 407 25.17 18.97 -17.56
C LEU A 407 25.97 20.16 -18.12
N LEU A 408 25.64 20.61 -19.34
CA LEU A 408 26.29 21.77 -19.99
C LEU A 408 26.11 23.06 -19.18
N SER A 409 24.91 23.29 -18.65
CA SER A 409 24.59 24.44 -17.79
C SER A 409 25.16 24.31 -16.37
N ARG A 410 25.89 23.23 -16.06
CA ARG A 410 26.48 22.91 -14.74
C ARG A 410 25.46 22.84 -13.59
N ARG A 411 24.16 22.73 -13.91
CA ARG A 411 23.07 22.51 -12.95
C ARG A 411 23.05 21.07 -12.45
N VAL A 412 23.61 20.14 -13.22
CA VAL A 412 23.91 18.77 -12.79
C VAL A 412 25.40 18.52 -12.99
N LYS A 413 26.03 17.90 -11.99
CA LYS A 413 27.42 17.46 -12.02
C LYS A 413 27.46 16.00 -11.58
N LEU A 414 28.09 15.18 -12.40
CA LEU A 414 28.25 13.75 -12.17
C LEU A 414 29.74 13.46 -11.99
N ARG A 415 30.11 12.69 -10.97
CA ARG A 415 31.49 12.28 -10.71
C ARG A 415 31.53 10.80 -10.35
N GLY A 416 32.45 10.05 -10.96
CA GLY A 416 32.58 8.59 -10.80
C GLY A 416 32.53 7.87 -12.14
N ASP A 417 32.59 6.53 -12.11
CA ASP A 417 32.48 5.70 -13.32
C ASP A 417 31.06 5.82 -13.92
N PRO A 418 30.90 6.29 -15.18
CA PRO A 418 29.60 6.38 -15.85
C PRO A 418 28.82 5.06 -15.90
N ARG A 419 29.50 3.91 -15.83
CA ARG A 419 28.86 2.58 -15.76
C ARG A 419 27.99 2.44 -14.51
N LEU A 420 28.35 3.09 -13.41
CA LEU A 420 27.56 3.07 -12.17
C LEU A 420 26.26 3.86 -12.33
N LEU A 421 26.24 4.95 -13.09
CA LEU A 421 24.99 5.66 -13.38
C LEU A 421 24.02 4.81 -14.21
N LEU A 422 24.54 4.07 -15.20
CA LEU A 422 23.74 3.14 -15.99
C LEU A 422 23.25 1.96 -15.15
N ALA A 423 24.10 1.42 -14.27
CA ALA A 423 23.73 0.38 -13.31
C ALA A 423 22.62 0.86 -12.35
N PHE A 424 22.74 2.10 -11.86
CA PHE A 424 21.70 2.74 -11.05
C PHE A 424 20.38 2.84 -11.84
N ALA A 425 20.40 3.44 -13.03
CA ALA A 425 19.19 3.62 -13.86
C ALA A 425 18.49 2.28 -14.18
N LYS A 426 19.26 1.21 -14.40
CA LYS A 426 18.72 -0.15 -14.62
C LYS A 426 17.90 -0.67 -13.43
N CYS A 427 18.20 -0.23 -12.21
CA CYS A 427 17.47 -0.62 -11.00
C CYS A 427 16.13 0.12 -10.84
N PHE A 428 15.87 1.16 -11.64
CA PHE A 428 14.70 2.03 -11.54
C PHE A 428 14.08 2.30 -12.93
N PRO A 429 13.54 1.27 -13.60
CA PRO A 429 12.85 1.47 -14.88
C PRO A 429 11.64 2.39 -14.70
N ALA A 430 11.40 3.25 -15.69
CA ALA A 430 10.37 4.31 -15.65
C ALA A 430 9.61 4.44 -16.98
#